data_AF-A0A7M2T127-F1
#
_entry.id   AF-A0A7M2T127-F1
#
_cell.length_a   1.000
_cell.length_b   1.000
_cell.length_c   1.000
_cell.angle_alpha   90.00
_cell.angle_beta   90.00
_cell.angle_gamma   90.00
#
_symmetry.space_group_name_H-M   'P 1'
#
loop_
_entity.id
_entity.type
_entity.pdbx_description
1 polymer ?
#
loop_
_entity_poly.entity_id
_entity_poly.type
_entity_poly.pdbx_seq_one_letter_code
_entity_poly.pdbx_strand_id
1 'polypeptide(L)'
;MASLPKVRWDDLEAAAEITEAIARRLGDDRALLRTLVGRALRTPELREKFECHALDDKIVIWDDQDKGLRIRLRLANTDQYERVHNHRYSFTAYILHGAYQHTLYATDQPLDESADVSRFWPYFVREEPAGRCITLDHEQLHTTITEPETISLMIQSPARKQRAFMIRRDDGTVWYRLGAAEESAERRAEVRMSDERMHHWLSRLEAFGLL
;
A
#
# COMPACT_ATOMS: atom_id res chain seq x y z
N MET A 1 -0.43 1.36 -24.29
CA MET A 1 0.65 1.07 -23.33
C MET A 1 1.34 -0.19 -23.82
N ALA A 2 2.67 -0.19 -24.00
CA ALA A 2 3.38 -1.46 -24.13
C ALA A 2 3.02 -2.32 -22.91
N SER A 3 2.84 -3.62 -23.14
CA SER A 3 2.54 -4.59 -22.08
C SER A 3 3.53 -4.40 -20.92
N LEU A 4 3.04 -4.17 -19.68
CA LEU A 4 3.92 -4.16 -18.50
C LEU A 4 4.69 -5.49 -18.41
N PRO A 5 5.95 -5.48 -17.95
CA PRO A 5 6.72 -6.71 -17.80
C PRO A 5 6.09 -7.60 -16.73
N LYS A 6 6.37 -8.90 -16.82
CA LYS A 6 6.08 -9.83 -15.72
C LYS A 6 7.13 -9.61 -14.63
N VAL A 7 6.68 -9.51 -13.38
CA VAL A 7 7.56 -9.39 -12.21
C VAL A 7 7.56 -10.71 -11.46
N ARG A 8 8.76 -11.23 -11.20
CA ARG A 8 8.95 -12.39 -10.32
C ARG A 8 9.42 -11.88 -8.96
N TRP A 9 8.72 -12.27 -7.91
CA TRP A 9 8.93 -11.79 -6.54
C TRP A 9 9.68 -12.82 -5.66
N ASP A 10 10.28 -13.84 -6.27
CA ASP A 10 11.21 -14.76 -5.63
C ASP A 10 12.61 -14.14 -5.46
N ASP A 11 12.95 -13.17 -6.31
CA ASP A 11 14.11 -12.29 -6.18
C ASP A 11 13.61 -10.86 -5.92
N LEU A 12 13.72 -10.40 -4.66
CA LEU A 12 13.19 -9.11 -4.26
C LEU A 12 14.00 -7.95 -4.85
N GLU A 13 15.30 -8.10 -5.04
CA GLU A 13 16.17 -7.05 -5.59
C GLU A 13 15.82 -6.82 -7.06
N ALA A 14 15.74 -7.90 -7.85
CA ALA A 14 15.32 -7.81 -9.25
C ALA A 14 13.86 -7.30 -9.38
N ALA A 15 12.96 -7.72 -8.48
CA ALA A 15 11.61 -7.19 -8.43
C ALA A 15 11.61 -5.67 -8.18
N ALA A 16 12.39 -5.21 -7.19
CA ALA A 16 12.53 -3.80 -6.83
C ALA A 16 12.99 -2.96 -8.02
N GLU A 17 14.02 -3.38 -8.75
CA GLU A 17 14.50 -2.65 -9.92
C GLU A 17 13.39 -2.42 -10.97
N ILE A 18 12.62 -3.47 -11.27
CA ILE A 18 11.54 -3.41 -12.26
C ILE A 18 10.39 -2.54 -11.75
N THR A 19 9.94 -2.76 -10.51
CA THR A 19 8.78 -2.05 -9.95
C THR A 19 9.11 -0.59 -9.67
N GLU A 20 10.34 -0.25 -9.27
CA GLU A 20 10.77 1.13 -9.13
C GLU A 20 10.79 1.85 -10.48
N ALA A 21 11.29 1.22 -11.54
CA ALA A 21 11.25 1.80 -12.88
C ALA A 21 9.80 2.06 -13.35
N ILE A 22 8.87 1.12 -13.07
CA ILE A 22 7.45 1.30 -13.35
C ILE A 22 6.88 2.46 -12.51
N ALA A 23 7.12 2.47 -11.20
CA ALA A 23 6.54 3.43 -10.29
C ALA A 23 7.03 4.85 -10.58
N ARG A 24 8.32 5.04 -10.85
CA ARG A 24 8.90 6.32 -11.27
C ARG A 24 8.29 6.80 -12.58
N ARG A 25 8.25 5.94 -13.60
CA ARG A 25 7.62 6.31 -14.88
C ARG A 25 6.17 6.76 -14.70
N LEU A 26 5.37 6.02 -13.92
CA LEU A 26 3.98 6.39 -13.66
C LEU A 26 3.85 7.65 -12.82
N GLY A 27 4.73 7.84 -11.85
CA GLY A 27 4.67 8.98 -10.96
C GLY A 27 5.28 10.25 -11.55
N ASP A 28 6.16 10.16 -12.54
CA ASP A 28 6.77 11.31 -13.22
C ASP A 28 5.96 11.73 -14.46
N ASP A 29 5.23 10.80 -15.08
CA ASP A 29 4.30 11.07 -16.19
C ASP A 29 2.86 11.28 -15.68
N ARG A 30 2.54 12.52 -15.31
CA ARG A 30 1.22 12.92 -14.79
C ARG A 30 0.08 12.64 -15.78
N ALA A 31 0.32 12.83 -17.07
CA ALA A 31 -0.69 12.57 -18.10
C ALA A 31 -1.03 11.08 -18.20
N LEU A 32 -0.02 10.21 -18.09
CA LEU A 32 -0.21 8.77 -18.02
C LEU A 32 -0.94 8.36 -16.74
N LEU A 33 -0.56 8.88 -15.58
CA LEU A 33 -1.26 8.60 -14.32
C LEU A 33 -2.74 9.02 -14.39
N ARG A 34 -3.02 10.24 -14.88
CA ARG A 34 -4.38 10.74 -15.13
C ARG A 34 -5.18 9.81 -16.03
N THR A 35 -4.56 9.34 -17.12
CA THR A 35 -5.19 8.40 -18.05
C THR A 35 -5.54 7.07 -17.37
N LEU A 36 -4.64 6.53 -16.55
CA LEU A 36 -4.85 5.27 -15.84
C LEU A 36 -5.93 5.39 -14.76
N VAL A 37 -5.91 6.46 -13.96
CA VAL A 37 -6.97 6.74 -12.98
C VAL A 37 -8.32 6.90 -13.70
N GLY A 38 -8.37 7.70 -14.77
CA GLY A 38 -9.57 7.88 -15.58
C GLY A 38 -10.12 6.57 -16.15
N ARG A 39 -9.25 5.67 -16.61
CA ARG A 39 -9.65 4.33 -17.06
C ARG A 39 -10.19 3.49 -15.90
N ALA A 40 -9.52 3.49 -14.75
CA ALA A 40 -9.91 2.71 -13.59
C ALA A 40 -11.32 3.10 -13.09
N LEU A 41 -11.65 4.39 -13.12
CA LEU A 41 -12.99 4.90 -12.79
C LEU A 41 -14.09 4.32 -13.69
N ARG A 42 -13.78 4.01 -14.96
CA ARG A 42 -14.70 3.45 -15.95
C ARG A 42 -14.61 1.93 -16.10
N THR A 43 -13.77 1.26 -15.30
CA THR A 43 -13.56 -0.19 -15.35
C THR A 43 -14.18 -0.82 -14.11
N PRO A 44 -15.38 -1.44 -14.19
CA PRO A 44 -16.11 -1.95 -13.03
C PRO A 44 -15.26 -2.85 -12.12
N GLU A 45 -14.47 -3.74 -12.70
CA GLU A 45 -13.65 -4.72 -11.99
C GLU A 45 -12.48 -4.09 -11.20
N LEU A 46 -12.08 -2.86 -11.58
CA LEU A 46 -11.11 -2.07 -10.82
C LEU A 46 -11.82 -1.20 -9.78
N ARG A 47 -12.95 -0.58 -10.16
CA ARG A 47 -13.74 0.29 -9.28
C ARG A 47 -14.25 -0.44 -8.03
N GLU A 48 -14.56 -1.72 -8.15
CA GLU A 48 -14.94 -2.60 -7.02
C GLU A 48 -13.81 -2.80 -6.00
N LYS A 49 -12.55 -2.55 -6.40
CA LYS A 49 -11.37 -2.69 -5.53
C LYS A 49 -10.95 -1.37 -4.90
N PHE A 50 -11.77 -0.32 -5.02
CA PHE A 50 -11.50 0.96 -4.37
C PHE A 50 -12.05 0.89 -2.96
N GLU A 51 -11.17 1.11 -2.00
CA GLU A 51 -11.47 0.83 -0.60
C GLU A 51 -11.21 2.05 0.28
N CYS A 52 -12.01 2.20 1.32
CA CYS A 52 -11.81 3.12 2.42
C CYS A 52 -11.50 2.34 3.70
N HIS A 53 -10.37 2.64 4.34
CA HIS A 53 -10.01 2.05 5.63
C HIS A 53 -9.80 3.14 6.67
N ALA A 54 -9.70 2.73 7.93
CA ALA A 54 -9.54 3.65 9.04
C ALA A 54 -8.33 4.61 8.91
N LEU A 55 -7.25 4.19 8.21
CA LEU A 55 -6.02 4.98 8.09
C LEU A 55 -5.67 5.39 6.65
N ASP A 56 -6.15 4.64 5.66
CA ASP A 56 -5.80 4.86 4.27
C ASP A 56 -6.92 4.40 3.35
N ASP A 57 -7.12 5.18 2.30
CA ASP A 57 -7.97 4.80 1.19
C ASP A 57 -7.12 4.32 0.01
N LYS A 58 -7.73 3.56 -0.89
CA LYS A 58 -7.05 2.90 -1.99
C LYS A 58 -7.81 3.07 -3.30
N ILE A 59 -7.08 3.45 -4.35
CA ILE A 59 -7.60 3.47 -5.74
C ILE A 59 -6.74 2.54 -6.58
N VAL A 60 -7.30 1.41 -7.03
CA VAL A 60 -6.57 0.42 -7.84
C VAL A 60 -6.61 0.83 -9.31
N ILE A 61 -5.45 1.12 -9.91
CA ILE A 61 -5.36 1.62 -11.29
C ILE A 61 -4.95 0.54 -12.30
N TRP A 62 -4.41 -0.59 -11.81
CA TRP A 62 -4.03 -1.74 -12.62
C TRP A 62 -4.07 -3.02 -11.77
N ASP A 63 -4.57 -4.11 -12.33
CA ASP A 63 -4.59 -5.42 -11.67
C ASP A 63 -4.39 -6.54 -12.70
N ASP A 64 -3.19 -7.11 -12.72
CA ASP A 64 -2.78 -8.21 -13.60
C ASP A 64 -1.93 -9.19 -12.77
N GLN A 65 -2.60 -10.10 -12.10
CA GLN A 65 -1.97 -11.06 -11.19
C GLN A 65 -1.11 -12.10 -11.93
N ASP A 66 -1.39 -12.38 -13.20
CA ASP A 66 -0.59 -13.30 -14.02
C ASP A 66 0.80 -12.74 -14.32
N LYS A 67 0.91 -11.41 -14.37
CA LYS A 67 2.17 -10.67 -14.41
C LYS A 67 2.78 -10.39 -13.05
N GLY A 68 2.09 -10.77 -11.97
CA GLY A 68 2.53 -10.51 -10.60
C GLY A 68 2.40 -9.06 -10.18
N LEU A 69 1.45 -8.30 -10.74
CA LEU A 69 1.35 -6.86 -10.53
C LEU A 69 -0.07 -6.41 -10.17
N ARG A 70 -0.22 -5.74 -9.03
CA ARG A 70 -1.32 -4.79 -8.81
C ARG A 70 -0.75 -3.43 -8.48
N ILE A 71 -1.25 -2.39 -9.15
CA ILE A 71 -0.83 -1.00 -8.95
C ILE A 71 -2.02 -0.22 -8.38
N ARG A 72 -1.80 0.50 -7.30
CA ARG A 72 -2.81 1.33 -6.64
C ARG A 72 -2.21 2.62 -6.11
N LEU A 73 -3.05 3.63 -5.90
CA LEU A 73 -2.74 4.75 -5.02
C LEU A 73 -3.10 4.36 -3.58
N ARG A 74 -2.21 4.67 -2.63
CA ARG A 74 -2.51 4.74 -1.20
C ARG A 74 -2.69 6.20 -0.84
N LEU A 75 -3.77 6.51 -0.13
CA LEU A 75 -4.22 7.86 0.18
C LEU A 75 -4.36 7.95 1.71
N ALA A 76 -3.38 8.54 2.39
CA ALA A 76 -3.44 8.70 3.85
C ALA A 76 -4.60 9.63 4.20
N ASN A 77 -5.60 9.14 4.93
CA ASN A 77 -6.89 9.84 5.05
C ASN A 77 -7.12 10.50 6.40
N THR A 78 -6.24 10.21 7.36
CA THR A 78 -6.26 10.69 8.74
C THR A 78 -4.86 10.56 9.33
N ASP A 79 -4.67 11.13 10.52
CA ASP A 79 -3.45 10.95 11.30
C ASP A 79 -3.18 9.47 11.56
N GLN A 80 -1.94 9.05 11.27
CA GLN A 80 -1.52 7.68 11.51
C GLN A 80 -1.10 7.50 12.97
N TYR A 81 -1.26 6.29 13.48
CA TYR A 81 -0.72 5.86 14.77
C TYR A 81 0.21 4.66 14.59
N GLU A 82 1.07 4.42 15.56
CA GLU A 82 2.06 3.34 15.46
C GLU A 82 1.41 1.96 15.59
N ARG A 83 1.53 1.21 14.49
CA ARG A 83 1.27 -0.23 14.45
C ARG A 83 2.42 -0.93 13.76
N VAL A 84 3.05 -1.86 14.44
CA VAL A 84 4.06 -2.74 13.83
C VAL A 84 3.30 -3.79 13.05
N HIS A 85 3.62 -3.92 11.76
CA HIS A 85 2.91 -4.84 10.90
C HIS A 85 3.76 -5.36 9.76
N ASN A 86 3.35 -6.49 9.20
CA ASN A 86 3.86 -6.98 7.93
C ASN A 86 2.70 -7.11 6.92
N HIS A 87 3.00 -7.56 5.71
CA HIS A 87 2.03 -7.57 4.62
C HIS A 87 1.80 -8.96 4.08
N ARG A 88 0.63 -9.18 3.47
CA ARG A 88 0.35 -10.45 2.77
C ARG A 88 1.12 -10.59 1.46
N TYR A 89 1.71 -9.51 0.96
CA TYR A 89 2.39 -9.38 -0.33
C TYR A 89 3.65 -8.54 -0.14
N SER A 90 4.65 -8.79 -0.96
CA SER A 90 5.80 -7.90 -1.10
C SER A 90 5.36 -6.72 -1.97
N PHE A 91 5.96 -5.55 -1.78
CA PHE A 91 5.54 -4.36 -2.51
C PHE A 91 6.64 -3.32 -2.67
N THR A 92 6.47 -2.46 -3.66
CA THR A 92 7.21 -1.21 -3.83
C THR A 92 6.26 -0.03 -3.64
N ALA A 93 6.66 0.97 -2.87
CA ALA A 93 5.96 2.24 -2.73
C ALA A 93 6.81 3.38 -3.31
N TYR A 94 6.21 4.20 -4.17
CA TYR A 94 6.79 5.45 -4.65
C TYR A 94 5.98 6.62 -4.09
N ILE A 95 6.62 7.47 -3.30
CA ILE A 95 5.95 8.58 -2.60
C ILE A 95 5.77 9.73 -3.59
N LEU A 96 4.50 10.06 -3.89
CA LEU A 96 4.14 11.10 -4.84
C LEU A 96 4.02 12.47 -4.18
N HIS A 97 3.50 12.51 -2.95
CA HIS A 97 3.25 13.71 -2.18
C HIS A 97 3.33 13.39 -0.68
N GLY A 98 3.86 14.33 0.11
CA GLY A 98 4.13 14.13 1.54
C GLY A 98 5.43 13.35 1.79
N ALA A 99 5.51 12.70 2.95
CA ALA A 99 6.65 11.91 3.38
C ALA A 99 6.22 10.78 4.32
N TYR A 100 7.04 9.73 4.41
CA TYR A 100 6.88 8.66 5.39
C TYR A 100 7.91 8.84 6.50
N GLN A 101 7.48 8.75 7.75
CA GLN A 101 8.35 8.32 8.84
C GLN A 101 8.31 6.78 8.87
N HIS A 102 9.38 6.16 8.38
CA HIS A 102 9.44 4.72 8.15
C HIS A 102 10.38 4.06 9.15
N THR A 103 9.85 3.08 9.89
CA THR A 103 10.61 2.28 10.84
C THR A 103 10.53 0.81 10.49
N LEU A 104 11.66 0.13 10.35
CA LEU A 104 11.75 -1.33 10.27
C LEU A 104 12.08 -1.91 11.65
N TYR A 105 11.44 -3.04 11.96
CA TYR A 105 11.57 -3.72 13.23
C TYR A 105 12.12 -5.12 13.06
N ALA A 106 12.99 -5.52 13.98
CA ALA A 106 13.38 -6.89 14.20
C ALA A 106 12.64 -7.43 15.43
N THR A 107 12.42 -8.73 15.47
CA THR A 107 11.89 -9.42 16.63
C THR A 107 12.37 -10.87 16.62
N ASP A 108 12.44 -11.48 17.79
CA ASP A 108 12.79 -12.88 18.00
C ASP A 108 11.60 -13.72 18.47
N GLN A 109 10.41 -13.13 18.51
CA GLN A 109 9.19 -13.77 18.99
C GLN A 109 8.27 -14.21 17.83
N PRO A 110 7.37 -15.17 18.07
CA PRO A 110 6.35 -15.52 17.09
C PRO A 110 5.38 -14.35 16.83
N LEU A 111 4.86 -14.27 15.61
CA LEU A 111 3.90 -13.24 15.20
C LEU A 111 2.47 -13.74 15.39
N ASP A 112 2.07 -13.85 16.65
CA ASP A 112 0.72 -14.27 17.05
C ASP A 112 0.17 -13.44 18.23
N GLU A 113 -0.99 -13.84 18.75
CA GLU A 113 -1.70 -13.18 19.86
C GLU A 113 -0.89 -13.13 21.17
N SER A 114 0.20 -13.89 21.28
CA SER A 114 1.11 -13.86 22.43
C SER A 114 2.27 -12.88 22.29
N ALA A 115 2.38 -12.19 21.15
CA ALA A 115 3.48 -11.26 20.88
C ALA A 115 3.54 -10.10 21.90
N ASP A 116 4.74 -9.86 22.43
CA ASP A 116 5.04 -8.76 23.33
C ASP A 116 5.54 -7.55 22.53
N VAL A 117 4.80 -6.45 22.61
CA VAL A 117 5.11 -5.20 21.90
C VAL A 117 6.49 -4.62 22.25
N SER A 118 7.01 -4.91 23.45
CA SER A 118 8.32 -4.45 23.90
C SER A 118 9.50 -5.17 23.21
N ARG A 119 9.24 -6.29 22.52
CA ARG A 119 10.22 -7.11 21.81
C ARG A 119 10.26 -6.85 20.30
N PHE A 120 9.71 -5.72 19.85
CA PHE A 120 9.91 -5.21 18.51
C PHE A 120 10.95 -4.08 18.54
N TRP A 121 12.16 -4.38 18.05
CA TRP A 121 13.29 -3.47 18.13
C TRP A 121 13.49 -2.74 16.81
N PRO A 122 13.41 -1.40 16.78
CA PRO A 122 13.68 -0.64 15.58
C PRO A 122 15.17 -0.75 15.23
N TYR A 123 15.48 -1.13 13.99
CA TYR A 123 16.87 -1.17 13.50
C TYR A 123 17.12 -0.23 12.31
N PHE A 124 16.06 0.35 11.76
CA PHE A 124 16.12 1.31 10.69
C PHE A 124 14.99 2.31 10.88
N VAL A 125 15.33 3.60 11.01
CA VAL A 125 14.37 4.69 11.17
C VAL A 125 14.79 5.79 10.22
N ARG A 126 13.92 6.12 9.25
CA ARG A 126 14.20 7.17 8.26
C ARG A 126 12.95 7.92 7.88
N GLU A 127 13.13 9.20 7.60
CA GLU A 127 12.20 9.94 6.78
C GLU A 127 12.45 9.63 5.31
N GLU A 128 11.39 9.25 4.60
CA GLU A 128 11.39 9.02 3.16
C GLU A 128 10.49 10.09 2.49
N PRO A 129 11.08 11.12 1.86
CA PRO A 129 10.30 12.19 1.21
C PRO A 129 9.71 11.76 -0.14
N ALA A 130 8.84 12.61 -0.69
CA ALA A 130 8.37 12.50 -2.08
C ALA A 130 9.54 12.29 -3.08
N GLY A 131 9.33 11.44 -4.08
CA GLY A 131 10.35 11.00 -5.04
C GLY A 131 11.19 9.80 -4.58
N ARG A 132 10.99 9.31 -3.35
CA ARG A 132 11.61 8.07 -2.87
C ARG A 132 10.79 6.83 -3.21
N CYS A 133 11.52 5.76 -3.51
CA CYS A 133 11.00 4.40 -3.57
C CYS A 133 11.44 3.63 -2.33
N ILE A 134 10.55 2.81 -1.80
CA ILE A 134 10.87 1.75 -0.83
C ILE A 134 10.31 0.44 -1.37
N THR A 135 11.06 -0.66 -1.21
CA THR A 135 10.58 -2.00 -1.52
C THR A 135 10.71 -2.88 -0.29
N LEU A 136 9.64 -3.60 0.06
CA LEU A 136 9.58 -4.44 1.23
C LEU A 136 9.11 -5.85 0.89
N ASP A 137 9.72 -6.81 1.56
CA ASP A 137 9.25 -8.18 1.58
C ASP A 137 8.01 -8.33 2.48
N HIS A 138 7.13 -9.26 2.12
CA HIS A 138 5.92 -9.59 2.87
C HIS A 138 6.18 -10.01 4.34
N GLU A 139 7.37 -10.50 4.70
CA GLU A 139 7.72 -10.85 6.08
C GLU A 139 8.26 -9.68 6.90
N GLN A 140 8.77 -8.62 6.27
CA GLN A 140 9.35 -7.48 6.97
C GLN A 140 8.32 -6.75 7.82
N LEU A 141 8.70 -6.51 9.08
CA LEU A 141 7.90 -5.77 10.05
C LEU A 141 8.25 -4.29 9.97
N HIS A 142 7.24 -3.45 9.83
CA HIS A 142 7.43 -2.02 9.74
C HIS A 142 6.27 -1.19 10.27
N THR A 143 6.51 0.10 10.38
CA THR A 143 5.49 1.13 10.54
C THR A 143 5.79 2.27 9.58
N THR A 144 4.77 2.83 8.94
CA THR A 144 4.85 4.11 8.25
C THR A 144 3.87 5.09 8.87
N ILE A 145 4.39 6.13 9.51
CA ILE A 145 3.61 7.27 9.96
C ILE A 145 3.67 8.35 8.90
N THR A 146 2.51 8.92 8.59
CA THR A 146 2.36 9.91 7.52
C THR A 146 1.39 10.97 7.98
N GLU A 147 1.57 12.20 7.52
CA GLU A 147 0.51 13.21 7.64
C GLU A 147 -0.68 12.83 6.74
N PRO A 148 -1.90 13.29 7.06
CA PRO A 148 -3.02 13.21 6.13
C PRO A 148 -2.62 13.74 4.75
N GLU A 149 -3.19 13.16 3.70
CA GLU A 149 -2.95 13.53 2.30
C GLU A 149 -1.54 13.22 1.78
N THR A 150 -0.76 12.43 2.53
CA THR A 150 0.39 11.72 1.97
C THR A 150 -0.11 10.67 0.96
N ILE A 151 0.45 10.71 -0.25
CA ILE A 151 -0.01 9.90 -1.39
C ILE A 151 1.16 9.12 -1.96
N SER A 152 0.96 7.82 -2.16
CA SER A 152 1.97 6.96 -2.78
C SER A 152 1.37 6.06 -3.87
N LEU A 153 2.16 5.78 -4.90
CA LEU A 153 1.93 4.63 -5.79
C LEU A 153 2.44 3.38 -5.10
N MET A 154 1.61 2.35 -5.02
CA MET A 154 1.95 1.04 -4.47
C MET A 154 1.87 0.00 -5.58
N ILE A 155 2.95 -0.73 -5.81
CA ILE A 155 3.01 -1.88 -6.69
C ILE A 155 3.22 -3.12 -5.84
N GLN A 156 2.29 -4.06 -5.87
CA GLN A 156 2.32 -5.23 -5.00
C GLN A 156 2.33 -6.54 -5.78
N SER A 157 2.98 -7.55 -5.17
CA SER A 157 2.96 -8.94 -5.61
C SER A 157 1.58 -9.58 -5.42
N PRO A 158 1.36 -10.78 -6.00
CA PRO A 158 0.34 -11.69 -5.51
C PRO A 158 0.54 -12.00 -4.02
N ALA A 159 -0.53 -12.41 -3.33
CA ALA A 159 -0.44 -12.75 -1.92
C ALA A 159 0.49 -13.96 -1.70
N ARG A 160 1.41 -13.82 -0.74
CA ARG A 160 2.38 -14.83 -0.30
C ARG A 160 1.94 -15.57 0.97
N LYS A 161 1.01 -14.97 1.73
CA LYS A 161 0.41 -15.59 2.93
C LYS A 161 -1.07 -15.21 3.09
N GLN A 162 -1.77 -16.00 3.91
CA GLN A 162 -3.22 -15.85 4.14
C GLN A 162 -3.57 -14.57 4.90
N ARG A 163 -2.77 -14.19 5.90
CA ARG A 163 -3.02 -13.04 6.78
C ARG A 163 -1.78 -12.18 7.01
N ALA A 164 -2.00 -10.88 7.19
CA ALA A 164 -0.99 -9.94 7.68
C ALA A 164 -1.13 -9.80 9.20
N PHE A 165 0.00 -9.73 9.89
CA PHE A 165 0.06 -9.50 11.34
C PHE A 165 0.12 -8.00 11.62
N MET A 166 -0.63 -7.54 12.63
CA MET A 166 -0.54 -6.20 13.16
C MET A 166 -0.58 -6.23 14.68
N ILE A 167 0.24 -5.40 15.31
CA ILE A 167 0.18 -5.10 16.74
C ILE A 167 0.24 -3.59 16.95
N ARG A 168 -0.61 -3.07 17.84
CA ARG A 168 -0.63 -1.64 18.20
C ARG A 168 0.44 -1.38 19.26
N ARG A 169 1.28 -0.37 19.04
CA ARG A 169 2.40 -0.09 19.95
C ARG A 169 1.96 0.31 21.35
N ASP A 170 0.84 1.01 21.44
CA ASP A 170 0.39 1.65 22.69
C ASP A 170 -0.09 0.65 23.74
N ASP A 171 -0.75 -0.42 23.33
CA ASP A 171 -1.39 -1.37 24.25
C ASP A 171 -1.18 -2.85 23.90
N GLY A 172 -0.41 -3.15 22.85
CA GLY A 172 -0.12 -4.52 22.45
C GLY A 172 -1.30 -5.27 21.84
N THR A 173 -2.41 -4.59 21.49
CA THR A 173 -3.54 -5.24 20.82
C THR A 173 -3.06 -5.86 19.50
N VAL A 174 -3.23 -7.18 19.34
CA VAL A 174 -2.94 -7.91 18.10
C VAL A 174 -4.20 -8.09 17.28
N TRP A 175 -4.09 -7.90 15.96
CA TRP A 175 -5.15 -8.26 15.01
C TRP A 175 -4.57 -8.63 13.65
N TYR A 176 -5.38 -9.27 12.81
CA TYR A 176 -4.96 -9.74 11.50
C TYR A 176 -5.76 -9.11 10.37
N ARG A 177 -5.09 -8.92 9.22
CA ARG A 177 -5.74 -8.47 7.97
C ARG A 177 -5.80 -9.66 7.05
N LEU A 178 -7.01 -10.10 6.77
CA LEU A 178 -7.29 -11.24 5.90
C LEU A 178 -7.24 -10.85 4.42
N GLY A 179 -7.28 -11.85 3.56
CA GLY A 179 -7.47 -11.64 2.13
C GLY A 179 -8.91 -11.63 1.69
N ALA A 180 -9.15 -11.11 0.49
CA ALA A 180 -10.48 -11.02 -0.11
C ALA A 180 -11.26 -12.36 -0.12
N ALA A 181 -10.56 -13.50 -0.24
CA ALA A 181 -11.15 -14.83 -0.22
C ALA A 181 -11.69 -15.25 1.16
N GLU A 182 -11.16 -14.69 2.24
CA GLU A 182 -11.53 -14.99 3.63
C GLU A 182 -12.29 -13.82 4.29
N GLU A 183 -12.38 -12.67 3.62
CA GLU A 183 -13.10 -11.50 4.10
C GLU A 183 -14.62 -11.70 3.91
N SER A 184 -15.43 -11.25 4.88
CA SER A 184 -16.89 -11.38 4.76
C SER A 184 -17.45 -10.46 3.68
N ALA A 185 -18.64 -10.77 3.16
CA ALA A 185 -19.33 -9.90 2.22
C ALA A 185 -19.70 -8.56 2.86
N GLU A 186 -20.06 -8.53 4.16
CA GLU A 186 -20.35 -7.27 4.85
C GLU A 186 -19.10 -6.41 4.93
N ARG A 187 -17.95 -6.98 5.30
CA ARG A 187 -16.70 -6.21 5.41
C ARG A 187 -16.28 -5.63 4.05
N ARG A 188 -16.38 -6.40 2.97
CA ARG A 188 -16.11 -5.90 1.61
C ARG A 188 -17.04 -4.76 1.21
N ALA A 189 -18.32 -4.83 1.59
CA ALA A 189 -19.27 -3.76 1.34
C ALA A 189 -18.98 -2.51 2.18
N GLU A 190 -18.63 -2.69 3.45
CA GLU A 190 -18.31 -1.63 4.41
C GLU A 190 -17.12 -0.78 3.94
N VAL A 191 -16.05 -1.42 3.45
CA VAL A 191 -14.86 -0.71 2.99
C VAL A 191 -15.00 -0.16 1.58
N ARG A 192 -16.11 -0.37 0.87
CA ARG A 192 -16.22 0.08 -0.51
C ARG A 192 -16.20 1.61 -0.59
N MET A 193 -15.34 2.15 -1.44
CA MET A 193 -15.22 3.60 -1.60
C MET A 193 -16.48 4.18 -2.26
N SER A 194 -17.18 5.03 -1.51
CA SER A 194 -18.32 5.82 -2.00
C SER A 194 -17.89 6.82 -3.08
N ASP A 195 -18.87 7.26 -3.88
CA ASP A 195 -18.58 8.27 -4.90
C ASP A 195 -18.17 9.61 -4.30
N GLU A 196 -18.77 10.03 -3.18
CA GLU A 196 -18.36 11.25 -2.47
C GLU A 196 -16.87 11.19 -2.07
N ARG A 197 -16.45 10.08 -1.46
CA ARG A 197 -15.06 9.89 -1.03
C ARG A 197 -14.10 9.83 -2.21
N MET A 198 -14.54 9.23 -3.32
CA MET A 198 -13.79 9.22 -4.57
C MET A 198 -13.64 10.64 -5.15
N HIS A 199 -14.70 11.42 -5.26
CA HIS A 199 -14.64 12.80 -5.75
C HIS A 199 -13.73 13.67 -4.88
N HIS A 200 -13.79 13.50 -3.56
CA HIS A 200 -12.86 14.14 -2.64
C HIS A 200 -11.41 13.85 -3.02
N TRP A 201 -11.04 12.57 -3.18
CA TRP A 201 -9.67 12.20 -3.53
C TRP A 201 -9.23 12.66 -4.91
N LEU A 202 -10.10 12.59 -5.91
CA LEU A 202 -9.80 13.12 -7.24
C LEU A 202 -9.49 14.63 -7.18
N SER A 203 -10.30 15.39 -6.43
CA SER A 203 -10.06 16.82 -6.23
C SER A 203 -8.73 17.10 -5.50
N ARG A 204 -8.38 16.32 -4.46
CA ARG A 204 -7.09 16.46 -3.78
C ARG A 204 -5.92 16.13 -4.70
N LEU A 205 -6.03 15.05 -5.46
CA LEU A 205 -5.00 14.64 -6.42
C LEU A 205 -4.76 15.71 -7.51
N GLU A 206 -5.82 16.35 -8.01
CA GLU A 206 -5.72 17.49 -8.93
C GLU A 206 -5.09 18.72 -8.25
N ALA A 207 -5.50 19.04 -7.02
CA ALA A 207 -4.97 20.18 -6.27
C ALA A 207 -3.46 20.06 -6.00
N PHE A 208 -2.95 18.84 -5.83
CA PHE A 208 -1.51 18.56 -5.70
C PHE A 208 -0.77 18.44 -7.04
N GLY A 209 -1.45 18.61 -8.17
CA GLY A 209 -0.85 18.44 -9.50
C GLY A 209 -0.42 17.00 -9.80
N LEU A 210 -1.01 16.01 -9.13
CA LEU A 210 -0.72 14.59 -9.34
C LEU A 210 -1.57 13.99 -10.45
N LEU A 211 -2.78 14.52 -10.66
CA LEU A 211 -3.61 14.23 -11.82
C LEU A 211 -3.56 15.37 -12.79
#